data_AF-A0A970RAC1-F1
#
_entry.id   AF-A0A970RAC1-F1
#
_cell.length_a   1.000
_cell.length_b   1.000
_cell.length_c   1.000
_cell.angle_alpha   90.00
_cell.angle_beta   90.00
_cell.angle_gamma   90.00
#
_symmetry.space_group_name_H-M   'P 1'
#
loop_
_entity.id
_entity.type
_entity.pdbx_description
1 polymer ?
#
loop_
_entity_poly.entity_id
_entity_poly.type
_entity_poly.pdbx_seq_one_letter_code
_entity_poly.pdbx_strand_id
1 'polypeptide(L)'
;MKKFIFYLLILAGIAVVIYALVTHPLAESMHKGENFELLMIGMLALFLLITGAYGLYAEHLWKRFHAQGKHENLCVEANYYVRRKGFAGRVFLFPFIKIKSTNSFFIAILGALAWVIILAIVLNVAAGLLK
;
A
#
# COMPACT_ATOMS: atom_id res chain seq x y z
N MET A 1 1.42 -7.32 18.83
CA MET A 1 0.03 -7.75 18.55
C MET A 1 -0.62 -7.03 17.36
N LYS A 2 0.06 -6.13 16.63
CA LYS A 2 -0.54 -5.41 15.49
C LYS A 2 -0.53 -6.18 14.15
N LYS A 3 0.17 -7.31 14.04
CA LYS A 3 0.27 -8.09 12.79
C LYS A 3 -1.07 -8.63 12.28
N PHE A 4 -1.95 -9.01 13.21
CA PHE A 4 -3.27 -9.56 12.88
C PHE A 4 -4.12 -8.58 12.06
N ILE A 5 -4.09 -7.28 12.40
CA ILE A 5 -4.84 -6.26 11.66
C ILE A 5 -4.35 -6.16 10.21
N PHE A 6 -3.07 -6.35 9.97
CA PHE A 6 -2.50 -6.27 8.62
C PHE A 6 -2.84 -7.50 7.77
N TYR A 7 -2.88 -8.69 8.38
CA TYR A 7 -3.41 -9.88 7.69
C TYR A 7 -4.89 -9.73 7.36
N LEU A 8 -5.70 -9.19 8.28
CA LEU A 8 -7.10 -8.87 8.02
C LEU A 8 -7.27 -7.88 6.87
N LEU A 9 -6.43 -6.84 6.79
CA LEU A 9 -6.47 -5.88 5.67
C LEU A 9 -6.12 -6.54 4.33
N ILE A 10 -5.15 -7.46 4.31
CA ILE A 10 -4.84 -8.23 3.09
C ILE A 10 -6.04 -9.11 2.69
N LEU A 11 -6.61 -9.86 3.64
CA LEU A 11 -7.76 -10.72 3.38
C LEU A 11 -8.97 -9.90 2.90
N ALA A 12 -9.22 -8.74 3.51
CA ALA A 12 -10.27 -7.83 3.07
C ALA A 12 -10.01 -7.31 1.65
N GLY A 13 -8.77 -6.92 1.33
CA GLY A 13 -8.39 -6.52 -0.03
C GLY A 13 -8.62 -7.62 -1.07
N ILE A 14 -8.24 -8.87 -0.75
CA ILE A 14 -8.50 -10.03 -1.62
C ILE A 14 -10.01 -10.25 -1.79
N ALA A 15 -10.79 -10.16 -0.72
CA ALA A 15 -12.24 -10.30 -0.77
C ALA A 15 -12.90 -9.24 -1.65
N VAL A 16 -12.42 -7.99 -1.60
CA VAL A 16 -12.90 -6.91 -2.48
C VAL A 16 -12.58 -7.19 -3.95
N VAL A 17 -11.40 -7.74 -4.26
CA VAL A 17 -11.05 -8.15 -5.63
C VAL A 17 -11.97 -9.28 -6.13
N ILE A 18 -12.18 -10.32 -5.30
CA ILE A 18 -13.06 -11.43 -5.65
C ILE A 18 -14.48 -10.93 -5.86
N TYR A 19 -14.99 -10.07 -4.97
CA TYR A 19 -16.30 -9.43 -5.11
C TYR A 19 -16.41 -8.70 -6.45
N ALA A 20 -15.45 -7.84 -6.79
CA ALA A 20 -15.46 -7.10 -8.04
C ALA A 20 -15.50 -8.01 -9.28
N LEU A 21 -14.75 -9.12 -9.27
CA LEU A 21 -14.71 -10.08 -10.38
C LEU A 21 -16.01 -10.89 -10.52
N VAL A 22 -16.71 -11.14 -9.41
CA VAL A 22 -17.97 -11.90 -9.40
C VAL A 22 -19.17 -11.03 -9.76
N THR A 23 -19.23 -9.80 -9.25
CA THR A 23 -20.41 -8.92 -9.44
C THR A 23 -20.32 -8.03 -10.67
N HIS A 24 -19.11 -7.72 -11.14
CA HIS A 24 -18.89 -6.96 -12.39
C HIS A 24 -17.94 -7.76 -13.29
N PRO A 25 -18.44 -8.84 -13.94
CA PRO A 25 -17.63 -9.57 -14.90
C PRO A 25 -17.14 -8.60 -15.98
N LEU A 26 -15.84 -8.64 -16.27
CA LEU A 26 -15.11 -7.74 -17.17
C LEU A 26 -15.77 -7.54 -18.56
N ALA A 27 -16.62 -8.49 -18.97
CA ALA A 27 -17.35 -8.46 -20.23
C ALA A 27 -18.58 -7.53 -20.21
N GLU A 28 -19.27 -7.35 -19.07
CA GLU A 28 -20.47 -6.51 -18.97
C GLU A 28 -20.13 -5.04 -18.69
N SER A 29 -19.04 -4.79 -17.96
CA SER A 29 -18.62 -3.45 -17.54
C SER A 29 -18.01 -2.58 -18.64
N MET A 30 -17.58 -3.15 -19.77
CA MET A 30 -17.10 -2.35 -20.91
C MET A 30 -18.22 -1.65 -21.70
N HIS A 31 -19.48 -2.08 -21.52
CA HIS A 31 -20.62 -1.57 -22.30
C HIS A 31 -21.54 -0.60 -21.55
N LYS A 32 -21.50 -0.57 -20.22
CA LYS A 32 -22.25 0.37 -19.38
C LYS A 32 -21.26 1.24 -18.64
N GLY A 33 -21.50 2.55 -18.53
CA GLY A 33 -20.60 3.55 -17.95
C GLY A 33 -20.23 3.40 -16.46
N GLU A 34 -20.21 2.18 -15.91
CA GLU A 34 -19.84 1.80 -14.53
C GLU A 34 -18.31 1.86 -14.28
N ASN A 35 -17.54 2.38 -15.24
CA ASN A 35 -16.08 2.47 -15.16
C ASN A 35 -15.57 3.20 -13.91
N PHE A 36 -16.33 4.18 -13.38
CA PHE A 36 -15.94 4.91 -12.18
C PHE A 36 -16.09 4.08 -10.90
N GLU A 37 -17.13 3.25 -10.79
CA GLU A 37 -17.34 2.38 -9.62
C GLU A 37 -16.28 1.29 -9.55
N LEU A 38 -15.97 0.65 -10.68
CA LEU A 38 -14.87 -0.31 -10.79
C LEU A 38 -13.51 0.31 -10.44
N LEU A 39 -13.26 1.55 -10.86
CA LEU A 39 -12.06 2.29 -10.48
C LEU A 39 -11.98 2.48 -8.96
N MET A 40 -13.07 2.92 -8.32
CA MET A 40 -13.14 3.13 -6.87
C MET A 40 -12.96 1.82 -6.08
N ILE A 41 -13.58 0.73 -6.52
CA ILE A 41 -13.43 -0.60 -5.93
C ILE A 41 -11.98 -1.09 -6.08
N GLY A 42 -11.38 -0.90 -7.26
CA GLY A 42 -9.98 -1.24 -7.52
C GLY A 42 -9.02 -0.44 -6.63
N MET A 43 -9.24 0.86 -6.47
CA MET A 43 -8.44 1.72 -5.59
C MET A 43 -8.59 1.31 -4.11
N LEU A 44 -9.78 0.92 -3.66
CA LEU A 44 -10.01 0.41 -2.31
C LEU A 44 -9.27 -0.91 -2.07
N ALA A 45 -9.41 -1.88 -2.98
CA ALA A 45 -8.72 -3.16 -2.88
C ALA A 45 -7.20 -2.97 -2.81
N LEU A 46 -6.67 -2.13 -3.69
CA LEU A 46 -5.27 -1.76 -3.73
C LEU A 46 -4.83 -1.10 -2.42
N PHE A 47 -5.60 -0.13 -1.91
CA PHE A 47 -5.32 0.53 -0.63
C PHE A 47 -5.19 -0.49 0.52
N LEU A 48 -6.14 -1.43 0.62
CA LEU A 48 -6.16 -2.45 1.66
C LEU A 48 -4.96 -3.39 1.57
N LEU A 49 -4.67 -3.90 0.37
CA LEU A 49 -3.52 -4.78 0.11
C LEU A 49 -2.19 -4.09 0.44
N ILE A 50 -2.04 -2.86 -0.02
CA ILE A 50 -0.85 -2.03 0.23
C ILE A 50 -0.73 -1.78 1.74
N THR A 51 -1.78 -1.32 2.42
CA THR A 51 -1.76 -1.05 3.87
C THR A 51 -1.37 -2.30 4.66
N GLY A 52 -1.94 -3.46 4.31
CA GLY A 52 -1.64 -4.73 4.97
C GLY A 52 -0.20 -5.19 4.73
N ALA A 53 0.25 -5.24 3.47
CA ALA A 53 1.62 -5.63 3.13
C ALA A 53 2.67 -4.74 3.81
N TYR A 54 2.42 -3.42 3.81
CA TYR A 54 3.34 -2.47 4.43
C TYR A 54 3.34 -2.52 5.94
N GLY A 55 2.18 -2.69 6.57
CA GLY A 55 2.12 -2.86 8.02
C GLY A 55 2.87 -4.10 8.50
N LEU A 56 2.77 -5.22 7.77
CA LEU A 56 3.55 -6.43 8.07
C LEU A 56 5.07 -6.18 7.94
N TYR A 57 5.49 -5.47 6.91
CA TYR A 57 6.90 -5.15 6.70
C TYR A 57 7.43 -4.18 7.77
N ALA A 58 6.65 -3.16 8.14
CA ALA A 58 7.00 -2.23 9.22
C ALA A 58 7.15 -2.95 10.57
N GLU A 59 6.25 -3.89 10.90
CA GLU A 59 6.37 -4.74 12.10
C GLU A 59 7.60 -5.65 12.05
N HIS A 60 7.95 -6.18 10.87
CA HIS A 60 9.17 -6.96 10.70
C HIS A 60 10.42 -6.11 10.97
N LEU A 61 10.48 -4.91 10.38
CA LEU A 61 11.58 -3.96 10.60
C LEU A 61 11.67 -3.54 12.07
N TRP A 62 10.54 -3.24 12.72
CA TRP A 62 10.50 -2.88 14.14
C TRP A 62 11.12 -3.96 15.01
N LYS A 63 10.74 -5.23 14.82
CA LYS A 63 11.34 -6.35 15.56
C LYS A 63 12.84 -6.45 15.31
N ARG A 64 13.28 -6.28 14.06
CA ARG A 64 14.69 -6.36 13.69
C ARG A 64 15.51 -5.24 14.33
N PHE A 65 14.99 -4.02 14.36
CA PHE A 65 15.65 -2.86 14.95
C PHE A 65 15.70 -2.93 16.47
N HIS A 66 14.60 -3.37 17.10
CA HIS A 66 14.59 -3.64 18.54
C HIS A 66 15.65 -4.68 18.94
N ALA A 67 15.81 -5.75 18.15
CA ALA A 67 16.86 -6.75 18.39
C ALA A 67 18.29 -6.20 18.22
N GLN A 68 18.45 -5.09 17.51
CA GLN A 68 19.73 -4.39 17.33
C GLN A 68 19.96 -3.27 18.35
N GLY A 69 19.09 -3.13 19.35
CA GLY A 69 19.15 -2.07 20.36
C GLY A 69 18.79 -0.68 19.83
N LYS A 70 18.13 -0.62 18.67
CA LYS A 70 17.74 0.64 18.04
C LYS A 70 16.24 0.89 18.27
N HIS A 71 15.93 1.97 18.99
CA HIS A 71 14.59 2.22 19.54
C HIS A 71 14.07 3.63 19.23
N GLU A 72 14.88 4.51 18.65
CA GLU A 72 14.58 5.95 18.63
C GLU A 72 13.63 6.34 17.51
N ASN A 73 13.80 5.79 16.30
CA ASN A 73 12.96 6.16 15.18
C ASN A 73 12.92 5.10 14.07
N LEU A 74 11.83 4.34 14.01
CA LEU A 74 11.59 3.31 13.00
C LEU A 74 11.86 3.83 11.59
N CYS A 75 11.48 5.07 11.28
CA CYS A 75 11.62 5.62 9.93
C CYS A 75 13.02 6.08 9.58
N VAL A 76 13.79 6.61 10.53
CA VAL A 76 15.21 6.94 10.30
C VAL A 76 15.98 5.65 10.04
N GLU A 77 15.73 4.63 10.85
CA GLU A 77 16.40 3.34 10.75
C GLU A 77 15.97 2.55 9.51
N ALA A 78 14.67 2.58 9.18
CA ALA A 78 14.15 2.03 7.95
C ALA A 78 14.75 2.75 6.73
N ASN A 79 14.85 4.08 6.73
CA ASN A 79 15.48 4.82 5.64
C ASN A 79 16.95 4.43 5.44
N TYR A 80 17.72 4.34 6.52
CA TYR A 80 19.11 3.84 6.46
C TYR A 80 19.20 2.41 5.91
N TYR A 81 18.30 1.53 6.36
CA TYR A 81 18.23 0.15 5.91
C TYR A 81 17.85 0.03 4.42
N VAL A 82 16.90 0.85 3.97
CA VAL A 82 16.39 0.87 2.60
C VAL A 82 17.38 1.44 1.60
N ARG A 83 18.14 2.48 2.00
CA ARG A 83 19.23 3.01 1.17
C ARG A 83 20.26 1.93 0.80
N ARG A 84 20.41 0.89 1.63
CA ARG A 84 21.30 -0.25 1.37
C ARG A 84 20.66 -1.38 0.52
N LYS A 85 19.34 -1.36 0.27
CA LYS A 85 18.60 -2.42 -0.44
C LYS A 85 18.39 -2.19 -1.95
N GLY A 86 19.13 -1.27 -2.57
CA GLY A 86 19.07 -1.06 -4.03
C GLY A 86 17.88 -0.20 -4.50
N PHE A 87 17.59 -0.22 -5.82
CA PHE A 87 16.55 0.63 -6.43
C PHE A 87 15.13 0.17 -6.08
N ALA A 88 14.85 -1.13 -6.20
CA ALA A 88 13.53 -1.70 -5.92
C ALA A 88 13.08 -1.46 -4.46
N GLY A 89 14.00 -1.61 -3.50
CA GLY A 89 13.74 -1.29 -2.10
C GLY A 89 13.41 0.19 -1.89
N ARG A 90 14.09 1.10 -2.60
CA ARG A 90 13.83 2.54 -2.51
C ARG A 90 12.48 2.94 -3.08
N VAL A 91 12.05 2.37 -4.20
CA VAL A 91 10.74 2.67 -4.82
C VAL A 91 9.62 2.18 -3.92
N PHE A 92 9.63 0.90 -3.55
CA PHE A 92 8.60 0.34 -2.68
C PHE A 92 8.59 1.01 -1.31
N LEU A 93 9.73 1.45 -0.76
CA LEU A 93 9.74 2.04 0.58
C LEU A 93 9.81 3.58 0.55
N PHE A 94 9.66 4.20 -0.61
CA PHE A 94 9.74 5.66 -0.78
C PHE A 94 8.74 6.42 0.11
N PRO A 95 7.45 6.00 0.21
CA PRO A 95 6.51 6.71 1.09
C PRO A 95 6.86 6.58 2.57
N PHE A 96 7.55 5.50 2.96
CA PHE A 96 7.92 5.17 4.35
C PHE A 96 9.00 6.11 4.88
N ILE A 97 9.88 6.57 3.99
CA ILE A 97 11.05 7.37 4.34
C ILE A 97 10.65 8.75 4.89
N LYS A 98 9.50 9.29 4.49
CA LYS A 98 9.09 10.65 4.85
C LYS A 98 8.19 10.74 6.09
N ILE A 99 7.59 9.65 6.54
CA ILE A 99 6.63 9.66 7.66
C ILE A 99 7.40 9.53 8.98
N LYS A 100 7.49 10.58 9.79
CA LYS A 100 8.13 10.47 11.12
C LYS A 100 7.12 9.94 12.14
N SER A 101 7.11 8.62 12.37
CA SER A 101 6.26 8.00 13.41
C SER A 101 6.95 6.79 14.03
N THR A 102 6.63 6.50 15.29
CA THR A 102 7.01 5.27 15.98
C THR A 102 5.95 4.17 15.84
N ASN A 103 4.80 4.48 15.26
CA ASN A 103 3.67 3.56 15.16
C ASN A 103 3.56 2.95 13.75
N SER A 104 3.84 1.66 13.65
CA SER A 104 3.74 0.84 12.42
C SER A 104 2.41 1.00 11.67
N PHE A 105 1.31 1.20 12.39
CA PHE A 105 -0.03 1.38 11.81
C PHE A 105 -0.21 2.70 11.06
N PHE A 106 0.22 3.82 11.67
CA PHE A 106 0.15 5.14 11.01
C PHE A 106 1.04 5.19 9.77
N ILE A 107 2.20 4.54 9.83
CA ILE A 107 3.13 4.44 8.71
C ILE A 107 2.50 3.63 7.56
N ALA A 108 1.84 2.52 7.87
CA ALA A 108 1.15 1.71 6.88
C ALA A 108 0.03 2.48 6.18
N ILE A 109 -0.82 3.19 6.93
CA ILE A 109 -1.93 3.98 6.38
C ILE A 109 -1.42 5.12 5.49
N LEU A 110 -0.48 5.92 5.99
CA LEU A 110 0.05 7.06 5.25
C LEU A 110 0.85 6.61 4.02
N GLY A 111 1.59 5.51 4.14
CA GLY A 111 2.28 4.89 3.01
C GLY A 111 1.32 4.38 1.95
N ALA A 112 0.20 3.79 2.37
CA ALA A 112 -0.83 3.33 1.44
C ALA A 112 -1.56 4.46 0.74
N LEU A 113 -1.93 5.51 1.48
CA LEU A 113 -2.52 6.72 0.90
C LEU A 113 -1.60 7.35 -0.16
N ALA A 114 -0.30 7.44 0.12
CA ALA A 114 0.67 7.97 -0.83
C ALA A 114 0.72 7.14 -2.12
N TRP A 115 0.68 5.81 -2.03
CA TRP A 115 0.62 4.94 -3.21
C TRP A 115 -0.66 5.08 -4.00
N VAL A 116 -1.81 5.19 -3.34
CA VAL A 116 -3.10 5.43 -4.00
C VAL A 116 -3.07 6.75 -4.77
N ILE A 117 -2.52 7.82 -4.17
CA ILE A 117 -2.37 9.11 -4.84
C ILE A 117 -1.41 9.01 -6.04
N ILE A 118 -0.26 8.36 -5.89
CA ILE A 118 0.70 8.17 -6.99
C ILE A 118 0.04 7.42 -8.15
N LEU A 119 -0.68 6.33 -7.86
CA LEU A 119 -1.34 5.54 -8.90
C LEU A 119 -2.49 6.30 -9.56
N ALA A 120 -3.27 7.08 -8.80
CA ALA A 120 -4.29 7.95 -9.37
C ALA A 120 -3.68 8.98 -10.34
N ILE A 121 -2.54 9.60 -9.98
CA ILE A 121 -1.82 10.54 -10.85
C ILE A 121 -1.32 9.81 -12.11
N VAL A 122 -0.70 8.64 -11.97
CA VAL A 122 -0.19 7.86 -13.11
C VAL A 122 -1.32 7.47 -14.06
N LEU A 123 -2.47 7.04 -13.54
CA LEU A 123 -3.64 6.69 -14.35
C LEU A 123 -4.19 7.93 -15.08
N ASN A 124 -4.27 9.08 -14.41
CA ASN A 124 -4.71 10.33 -15.04
C ASN A 124 -3.75 10.78 -16.15
N VAL A 125 -2.44 10.70 -15.91
CA VAL A 125 -1.41 11.03 -16.92
C VAL A 125 -1.46 10.05 -18.10
N ALA A 126 -1.57 8.75 -17.84
CA ALA A 126 -1.68 7.73 -18.89
C ALA A 126 -2.95 7.91 -19.74
N ALA A 127 -4.09 8.22 -19.10
CA ALA A 127 -5.33 8.51 -19.80
C ALA A 127 -5.26 9.81 -20.63
N GLY A 128 -4.50 10.81 -20.16
CA GLY A 128 -4.24 12.05 -20.90
C GLY A 128 -3.30 11.88 -22.10
N LEU A 129 -2.37 10.92 -22.05
CA LEU A 129 -1.45 10.57 -23.15
C LEU A 129 -2.10 9.71 -24.25
N LEU A 130 -3.27 9.13 -23.98
CA LEU A 130 -4.04 8.30 -24.91
C LEU A 130 -5.15 9.07 -25.65
N LYS A 131 -5.24 10.39 -25.43
CA LYS A 131 -6.06 11.33 -26.21
C LYS A 131 -5.22 11.97 -27.30
#